data_AF-A0A8T0P952-F1
#
_entry.id   AF-A0A8T0P952-F1
#
_cell.length_a   1.000
_cell.length_b   1.000
_cell.length_c   1.000
_cell.angle_alpha   90.00
_cell.angle_beta   90.00
_cell.angle_gamma   90.00
#
_symmetry.space_group_name_H-M   'P 1'
#
loop_
_entity.id
_entity.type
_entity.pdbx_description
1 polymer ?
#
loop_
_entity_poly.entity_id
_entity_poly.type
_entity_poly.pdbx_seq_one_letter_code
_entity_poly.pdbx_strand_id
1 'polypeptide(L)'
;MPFKCSKEVCKVYDAVCMFARRSTRQPIINYIFNFASLGHLADSVKPGGMLKNTVAEIGIYVINGKKKRGATRHVLPLHVSTFLQHNQSGMAAVTQVFKKETNHLDHKQLILFPVLQKLVQSDEHSGHYFLIVLNLRNKRFEVLDSMRNLENGKLAECCNKITNAIKSLWKIYYPDTKNPIDKYEIVDISIPKQTINHDCGFHMLMNAEYYDGCTVCNIQEGDMPRIRKILTHKWVTYDENDTDWEEMLNLEMTLKGMYAVSHIINSISVVSTRQLNTFPQSFFSI
;
A
#
# COMPACT_ATOMS: atom_id res chain seq x y z
N MET A 1 -1.91 -2.83 -16.54
CA MET A 1 -1.64 -1.37 -16.48
C MET A 1 -0.14 -1.18 -16.40
N PRO A 2 0.49 -0.31 -17.20
CA PRO A 2 1.91 -0.03 -17.05
C PRO A 2 2.14 0.86 -15.81
N PHE A 3 3.00 0.42 -14.88
CA PHE A 3 3.42 1.23 -13.74
C PHE A 3 4.34 2.35 -14.23
N LYS A 4 3.80 3.53 -14.50
CA LYS A 4 4.59 4.70 -14.93
C LYS A 4 4.92 5.57 -13.72
N CYS A 5 6.21 5.87 -13.53
CA CYS A 5 6.65 6.85 -12.54
C CYS A 5 6.80 8.23 -13.19
N SER A 6 6.19 9.24 -12.59
CA SER A 6 6.47 10.64 -12.95
C SER A 6 7.85 11.05 -12.42
N LYS A 7 8.38 12.18 -12.91
CA LYS A 7 9.61 12.78 -12.38
C LYS A 7 9.51 13.07 -10.89
N GLU A 8 8.34 13.54 -10.46
CA GLU A 8 8.03 13.83 -9.05
C GLU A 8 8.06 12.56 -8.18
N VAL A 9 7.42 11.48 -8.62
CA VAL A 9 7.45 10.17 -7.95
C VAL A 9 8.89 9.68 -7.77
N CYS A 10 9.71 9.78 -8.83
CA CYS A 10 11.13 9.44 -8.72
C CYS A 10 11.86 10.35 -7.72
N LYS A 11 11.66 11.67 -7.79
CA LYS A 11 12.33 12.65 -6.92
C LYS A 11 12.04 12.38 -5.44
N VAL A 12 10.78 12.14 -5.06
CA VAL A 12 10.39 11.84 -3.68
C VAL A 12 11.02 10.54 -3.20
N TYR A 13 10.94 9.48 -4.01
CA TYR A 13 11.53 8.19 -3.65
C TYR A 13 13.05 8.26 -3.50
N ASP A 14 13.73 8.94 -4.42
CA ASP A 14 15.18 9.08 -4.39
C ASP A 14 15.60 9.86 -3.14
N ALA A 15 14.86 10.92 -2.77
CA ALA A 15 15.09 11.65 -1.52
C ALA A 15 14.93 10.73 -0.29
N VAL A 16 13.83 9.98 -0.20
CA VAL A 16 13.61 9.01 0.89
C VAL A 16 14.78 8.04 1.03
N CYS A 17 15.27 7.47 -0.09
CA CYS A 17 16.36 6.51 -0.06
C CYS A 17 17.73 7.17 0.24
N MET A 18 17.97 8.41 -0.20
CA MET A 18 19.22 9.14 0.07
C MET A 18 19.33 9.54 1.53
N PHE A 19 18.25 10.01 2.14
CA PHE A 19 18.26 10.52 3.53
C PHE A 19 18.21 9.42 4.58
N ALA A 20 18.00 8.15 4.20
CA ALA A 20 18.05 6.99 5.08
C ALA A 20 19.35 6.87 5.89
N ARG A 21 20.49 7.35 5.33
CA ARG A 21 21.80 7.33 5.99
C ARG A 21 21.91 8.33 7.15
N ARG A 22 21.07 9.36 7.15
CA ARG A 22 20.90 10.24 8.31
C ARG A 22 19.90 9.56 9.21
N SER A 23 20.39 8.89 10.25
CA SER A 23 19.56 8.21 11.26
C SER A 23 18.67 9.24 11.97
N THR A 24 17.53 9.54 11.36
CA THR A 24 16.51 10.43 11.91
C THR A 24 15.44 9.52 12.49
N ARG A 25 15.30 9.57 13.82
CA ARG A 25 14.19 8.92 14.52
C ARG A 25 12.85 9.61 14.27
N GLN A 26 12.86 10.75 13.57
CA GLN A 26 11.67 11.52 13.28
C GLN A 26 10.74 10.79 12.31
N PRO A 27 9.42 10.83 12.54
CA PRO A 27 8.43 10.27 11.63
C PRO A 27 8.47 11.04 10.31
N ILE A 28 8.51 10.33 9.17
CA ILE A 28 8.27 10.91 7.84
C ILE A 28 6.82 10.72 7.41
N ILE A 29 6.17 9.73 8.01
CA ILE A 29 4.74 9.46 7.87
C ILE A 29 4.16 9.42 9.28
N ASN A 30 3.13 10.22 9.53
CA ASN A 30 2.36 10.26 10.75
C ASN A 30 0.86 10.32 10.44
N TYR A 31 0.19 9.17 10.52
CA TYR A 31 -1.26 9.07 10.45
C TYR A 31 -1.82 8.88 11.87
N ILE A 32 -3.12 9.11 12.03
CA ILE A 32 -3.84 9.07 13.32
C ILE A 32 -3.51 7.85 14.22
N PHE A 33 -3.28 6.67 13.64
CA PHE A 33 -2.96 5.45 14.40
C PHE A 33 -1.64 4.76 14.01
N ASN A 34 -0.90 5.30 13.03
CA ASN A 34 0.30 4.66 12.49
C ASN A 34 1.34 5.71 12.10
N PHE A 35 2.59 5.49 12.46
CA PHE A 35 3.70 6.33 12.01
C PHE A 35 4.87 5.47 11.51
N ALA A 36 5.70 6.02 10.63
CA ALA A 36 6.99 5.43 10.28
C ALA A 36 8.07 6.49 10.24
N SER A 37 9.23 6.15 10.80
CA SER A 37 10.44 6.94 10.63
C SER A 37 10.95 6.87 9.20
N LEU A 38 11.74 7.87 8.82
CA LEU A 38 12.39 7.90 7.51
C LEU A 38 13.26 6.65 7.27
N GLY A 39 13.99 6.21 8.30
CA GLY A 39 14.79 4.97 8.23
C GLY A 39 13.94 3.72 8.00
N HIS A 40 12.80 3.57 8.70
CA HIS A 40 11.90 2.42 8.49
C HIS A 40 11.32 2.39 7.08
N LEU A 41 10.88 3.54 6.58
CA LEU A 41 10.36 3.65 5.22
C LEU A 41 11.46 3.33 4.20
N ALA A 42 12.61 3.99 4.30
CA ALA A 42 13.70 3.82 3.35
C ALA A 42 14.26 2.40 3.32
N ASP A 43 14.45 1.76 4.47
CA ASP A 43 14.89 0.36 4.56
C ASP A 43 13.90 -0.59 3.88
N SER A 44 12.61 -0.29 3.96
CA SER A 44 11.57 -1.10 3.35
C SER A 44 11.57 -0.97 1.84
N VAL A 45 11.71 0.25 1.32
CA VAL A 45 11.44 0.57 -0.08
C VAL A 45 12.68 0.55 -0.97
N LYS A 46 13.89 0.69 -0.40
CA LYS A 46 15.16 0.60 -1.16
C LYS A 46 15.25 -0.69 -1.97
N PRO A 47 16.02 -0.73 -3.07
CA PRO A 47 16.21 -1.97 -3.83
C PRO A 47 16.70 -3.12 -2.94
N GLY A 48 16.05 -4.28 -3.01
CA GLY A 48 16.32 -5.44 -2.15
C GLY A 48 15.82 -5.31 -0.70
N GLY A 49 15.25 -4.16 -0.31
CA GLY A 49 14.67 -3.95 1.01
C GLY A 49 13.39 -4.76 1.21
N MET A 50 13.22 -5.35 2.41
CA MET A 50 12.01 -6.07 2.78
C MET A 50 11.02 -5.15 3.49
N LEU A 51 9.74 -5.26 3.13
CA LEU A 51 8.69 -4.44 3.71
C LEU A 51 8.54 -4.69 5.22
N LYS A 52 8.80 -3.67 6.04
CA LYS A 52 8.59 -3.76 7.50
C LYS A 52 7.10 -3.69 7.84
N ASN A 53 6.68 -4.37 8.92
CA ASN A 53 5.28 -4.46 9.34
C ASN A 53 4.63 -3.08 9.52
N THR A 54 5.35 -2.12 10.13
CA THR A 54 4.89 -0.74 10.28
C THR A 54 4.58 -0.07 8.95
N VAL A 55 5.40 -0.32 7.91
CA VAL A 55 5.20 0.24 6.57
C VAL A 55 4.08 -0.50 5.83
N ALA A 56 3.91 -1.80 6.08
CA ALA A 56 2.76 -2.54 5.59
C ALA A 56 1.42 -2.01 6.16
N GLU A 57 1.36 -1.70 7.45
CA GLU A 57 0.17 -1.11 8.09
C GLU A 57 -0.16 0.29 7.53
N ILE A 58 0.86 1.12 7.27
CA ILE A 58 0.71 2.38 6.52
C ILE A 58 0.10 2.13 5.14
N GLY A 59 0.63 1.15 4.40
CA GLY A 59 0.11 0.80 3.09
C GLY A 59 -1.35 0.37 3.12
N ILE A 60 -1.72 -0.46 4.11
CA ILE A 60 -3.11 -0.91 4.35
C ILE A 60 -4.01 0.27 4.68
N TYR A 61 -3.57 1.19 5.54
CA TYR A 61 -4.31 2.39 5.91
C TYR A 61 -4.67 3.23 4.66
N VAL A 62 -3.68 3.54 3.83
CA VAL A 62 -3.90 4.32 2.59
C VAL A 62 -4.78 3.58 1.58
N ILE A 63 -4.72 2.24 1.53
CA ILE A 63 -5.60 1.45 0.65
C ILE A 63 -7.08 1.61 1.06
N ASN A 64 -7.37 1.69 2.36
CA ASN A 64 -8.73 1.84 2.88
C ASN A 64 -9.27 3.27 2.77
N GLY A 65 -8.42 4.29 2.88
CA GLY A 65 -8.85 5.69 2.75
C GLY A 65 -9.36 6.06 1.34
N LYS A 66 -8.96 5.31 0.31
CA LYS A 66 -9.44 5.52 -1.06
C LYS A 66 -10.85 4.96 -1.26
N LYS A 67 -11.81 5.84 -1.54
CA LYS A 67 -13.11 5.43 -2.10
C LYS A 67 -12.89 4.79 -3.47
N LYS A 68 -13.18 3.49 -3.60
CA LYS A 68 -13.05 2.77 -4.88
C LYS A 68 -14.40 2.60 -5.54
N ARG A 69 -14.44 2.79 -6.87
CA ARG A 69 -15.55 2.32 -7.71
C ARG A 69 -15.38 0.80 -7.87
N GLY A 70 -16.40 0.02 -7.51
CA GLY A 70 -16.35 -1.44 -7.60
C GLY A 70 -16.94 -2.14 -6.37
N ALA A 71 -16.44 -3.35 -6.09
CA ALA A 71 -16.90 -4.16 -4.97
C ALA A 71 -16.70 -3.43 -3.62
N THR A 72 -17.71 -3.47 -2.75
CA THR A 72 -17.56 -3.01 -1.37
C THR A 72 -16.56 -3.92 -0.67
N ARG A 73 -15.38 -3.40 -0.34
CA ARG A 73 -14.30 -4.21 0.21
C ARG A 73 -13.63 -3.52 1.38
N HIS A 74 -13.00 -4.31 2.24
CA HIS A 74 -12.29 -3.79 3.39
C HIS A 74 -11.02 -4.60 3.64
N VAL A 75 -9.88 -3.91 3.76
CA VAL A 75 -8.60 -4.55 4.10
C VAL A 75 -8.39 -4.40 5.59
N LEU A 76 -8.31 -5.51 6.32
CA LEU A 76 -8.09 -5.46 7.76
C LEU A 76 -6.62 -5.12 8.08
N PRO A 77 -6.36 -4.55 9.26
CA PRO A 77 -5.00 -4.35 9.73
C PRO A 77 -4.21 -5.67 9.78
N LEU A 78 -2.91 -5.61 9.47
CA LEU A 78 -2.04 -6.79 9.43
C LEU A 78 -2.02 -7.55 10.76
N HIS A 79 -1.98 -6.81 11.87
CA HIS A 79 -1.92 -7.41 13.20
C HIS A 79 -3.15 -8.27 13.56
N VAL A 80 -4.31 -8.06 12.93
CA VAL A 80 -5.48 -8.92 13.13
C VAL A 80 -5.14 -10.35 12.76
N SER A 81 -4.62 -10.56 11.54
CA SER A 81 -4.20 -11.89 11.08
C SER A 81 -3.05 -12.44 11.92
N THR A 82 -2.15 -11.59 12.41
CA THR A 82 -1.11 -12.02 13.37
C THR A 82 -1.72 -12.61 14.63
N PHE A 83 -2.71 -11.96 15.25
CA PHE A 83 -3.38 -12.51 16.43
C PHE A 83 -4.13 -13.81 16.11
N LEU A 84 -4.82 -13.89 14.97
CA LEU A 84 -5.51 -15.11 14.55
C LEU A 84 -4.54 -16.30 14.35
N GLN A 85 -3.35 -16.06 13.79
CA GLN A 85 -2.30 -17.08 13.65
C GLN A 85 -1.80 -17.65 14.98
N HIS A 86 -1.85 -16.84 16.05
CA HIS A 86 -1.38 -17.22 17.39
C HIS A 86 -2.52 -17.64 18.34
N ASN A 87 -3.72 -17.93 17.80
CA ASN A 87 -4.92 -18.28 18.58
C ASN A 87 -5.36 -17.19 19.58
N GLN A 88 -5.08 -15.93 19.28
CA GLN A 88 -5.40 -14.78 20.12
C GLN A 88 -6.65 -14.03 19.62
N SER A 89 -7.70 -14.77 19.24
CA SER A 89 -8.94 -14.20 18.67
C SER A 89 -9.72 -13.30 19.63
N GLY A 90 -9.50 -13.43 20.95
CA GLY A 90 -10.13 -12.59 21.98
C GLY A 90 -9.49 -11.21 22.18
N MET A 91 -8.38 -10.89 21.51
CA MET A 91 -7.72 -9.59 21.65
C MET A 91 -8.65 -8.44 21.26
N ALA A 92 -8.59 -7.33 22.01
CA ALA A 92 -9.42 -6.15 21.78
C ALA A 92 -9.36 -5.65 20.32
N ALA A 93 -8.17 -5.68 19.70
CA ALA A 93 -8.00 -5.32 18.30
C ALA A 93 -8.79 -6.23 17.34
N VAL A 94 -8.81 -7.55 17.59
CA VAL A 94 -9.57 -8.52 16.79
C VAL A 94 -11.06 -8.34 17.03
N THR A 95 -11.49 -8.30 18.28
CA THR A 95 -12.92 -8.17 18.61
C THR A 95 -13.49 -6.86 18.07
N GLN A 96 -12.76 -5.75 18.17
CA GLN A 96 -13.16 -4.45 17.64
C GLN A 96 -13.39 -4.48 16.12
N VAL A 97 -12.60 -5.23 15.37
CA VAL A 97 -12.76 -5.38 13.91
C VAL A 97 -13.99 -6.22 13.56
N PHE A 98 -14.28 -7.26 14.33
CA PHE A 98 -15.44 -8.12 14.08
C PHE A 98 -16.76 -7.56 14.59
N LYS A 99 -16.77 -6.52 15.44
CA LYS A 99 -18.00 -5.85 15.90
C LYS A 99 -18.92 -5.48 14.74
N LYS A 100 -20.10 -6.09 14.74
CA LYS A 100 -21.09 -5.96 13.66
C LYS A 100 -21.64 -4.56 13.56
N GLU A 101 -21.91 -3.93 14.70
CA GLU A 101 -22.55 -2.61 14.84
C GLU A 101 -21.65 -1.47 14.36
N THR A 102 -20.34 -1.73 14.23
CA THR A 102 -19.36 -0.72 13.80
C THR A 102 -18.92 -0.96 12.36
N ASN A 103 -18.54 -2.20 12.01
CA ASN A 103 -17.84 -2.46 10.75
C ASN A 103 -18.72 -3.09 9.67
N HIS A 104 -19.82 -3.74 10.05
CA HIS A 104 -20.75 -4.42 9.14
C HIS A 104 -20.02 -5.26 8.08
N LEU A 105 -19.10 -6.14 8.51
CA LEU A 105 -18.28 -6.91 7.57
C LEU A 105 -19.12 -7.78 6.64
N ASP A 106 -20.28 -8.25 7.11
CA ASP A 106 -21.23 -9.05 6.33
C ASP A 106 -21.99 -8.27 5.25
N HIS A 107 -21.89 -6.94 5.23
CA HIS A 107 -22.36 -6.09 4.14
C HIS A 107 -21.27 -5.84 3.07
N LYS A 108 -20.03 -6.30 3.30
CA LYS A 108 -18.97 -6.22 2.30
C LYS A 108 -19.11 -7.38 1.31
N GLN A 109 -18.47 -7.24 0.17
CA GLN A 109 -18.35 -8.32 -0.82
C GLN A 109 -17.02 -9.06 -0.63
N LEU A 110 -15.98 -8.32 -0.25
CA LEU A 110 -14.64 -8.85 0.00
C LEU A 110 -14.10 -8.31 1.32
N ILE A 111 -13.61 -9.19 2.17
CA ILE A 111 -12.85 -8.82 3.37
C ILE A 111 -11.46 -9.42 3.20
N LEU A 112 -10.45 -8.56 3.19
CA LEU A 112 -9.08 -8.93 2.88
C LEU A 112 -8.27 -8.93 4.18
N PHE A 113 -7.52 -10.00 4.39
CA PHE A 113 -6.73 -10.28 5.59
C PHE A 113 -5.26 -10.38 5.15
N PRO A 114 -4.49 -9.28 5.20
CA PRO A 114 -3.05 -9.32 5.05
C PRO A 114 -2.44 -10.25 6.08
N VAL A 115 -1.55 -11.15 5.67
CA VAL A 115 -0.91 -12.11 6.56
C VAL A 115 0.59 -12.01 6.44
N LEU A 116 1.28 -11.95 7.58
CA LEU A 116 2.71 -12.23 7.68
C LEU A 116 2.88 -13.56 8.41
N GLN A 117 3.39 -14.57 7.70
CA GLN A 117 3.73 -15.86 8.28
C GLN A 117 5.25 -15.94 8.48
N LYS A 118 5.71 -16.29 9.68
CA LYS A 118 7.11 -16.69 9.90
C LYS A 118 7.34 -18.07 9.27
N LEU A 119 8.32 -18.18 8.37
CA LEU A 119 8.66 -19.45 7.72
C LEU A 119 9.58 -20.32 8.57
N VAL A 120 10.41 -19.69 9.41
CA VAL A 120 11.35 -20.31 10.33
C VAL A 120 11.15 -19.69 11.72
N GLN A 121 10.86 -20.51 12.74
CA GLN A 121 10.53 -19.99 14.07
C GLN A 121 11.67 -19.21 14.73
N SER A 122 12.91 -19.61 14.48
CA SER A 122 14.12 -19.00 15.05
C SER A 122 14.68 -17.82 14.27
N ASP A 123 14.14 -17.53 13.08
CA ASP A 123 14.64 -16.44 12.23
C ASP A 123 13.59 -15.34 12.08
N GLU A 124 13.88 -14.19 12.69
CA GLU A 124 13.04 -13.00 12.65
C GLU A 124 12.90 -12.42 11.23
N HIS A 125 13.85 -12.70 10.33
CA HIS A 125 13.85 -12.23 8.95
C HIS A 125 13.14 -13.20 7.99
N SER A 126 12.69 -14.37 8.47
CA SER A 126 12.04 -15.39 7.65
C SER A 126 10.54 -15.14 7.39
N GLY A 127 10.08 -13.90 7.55
CA GLY A 127 8.68 -13.54 7.34
C GLY A 127 8.30 -13.55 5.86
N HIS A 128 7.13 -14.11 5.53
CA HIS A 128 6.54 -14.07 4.19
C HIS A 128 5.13 -13.49 4.23
N TYR A 129 4.91 -12.49 3.37
CA TYR A 129 3.62 -11.85 3.23
C TYR A 129 2.76 -12.54 2.17
N PHE A 130 1.49 -12.73 2.48
CA PHE A 130 0.48 -13.14 1.54
C PHE A 130 -0.88 -12.58 1.96
N LEU A 131 -1.93 -12.90 1.21
CA LEU A 131 -3.27 -12.36 1.44
C LEU A 131 -4.31 -13.48 1.48
N ILE A 132 -5.16 -13.47 2.50
CA ILE A 132 -6.39 -14.26 2.53
C ILE A 132 -7.55 -13.31 2.24
N VAL A 133 -8.49 -13.73 1.40
CA VAL A 133 -9.70 -12.96 1.10
C VAL A 133 -10.92 -13.79 1.44
N LEU A 134 -11.79 -13.29 2.31
CA LEU A 134 -13.14 -13.79 2.45
C LEU A 134 -14.00 -13.16 1.35
N ASN A 135 -14.33 -13.97 0.35
CA ASN A 135 -15.13 -13.56 -0.80
C ASN A 135 -16.58 -13.99 -0.58
N LEU A 136 -17.38 -13.09 -0.03
CA LEU A 136 -18.80 -13.33 0.27
C LEU A 136 -19.64 -13.50 -1.02
N ARG A 137 -19.21 -12.89 -2.13
CA ARG A 137 -19.88 -13.05 -3.44
C ARG A 137 -19.72 -14.47 -3.97
N ASN A 138 -18.50 -15.00 -3.95
CA ASN A 138 -18.17 -16.32 -4.50
C ASN A 138 -18.24 -17.44 -3.45
N LYS A 139 -18.66 -17.11 -2.23
CA LYS A 139 -18.88 -18.03 -1.11
C LYS A 139 -17.67 -18.90 -0.76
N ARG A 140 -16.48 -18.28 -0.70
CA ARG A 140 -15.22 -18.99 -0.44
C ARG A 140 -14.17 -18.09 0.21
N PHE A 141 -13.16 -18.71 0.77
CA PHE A 141 -11.89 -18.08 1.08
C PHE A 141 -10.93 -18.24 -0.10
N GLU A 142 -10.13 -17.21 -0.35
CA GLU A 142 -9.22 -17.13 -1.48
C GLU A 142 -7.82 -16.80 -0.96
N VAL A 143 -6.80 -17.53 -1.42
CA VAL A 143 -5.40 -17.33 -1.02
C VAL A 143 -4.62 -16.76 -2.20
N LEU A 144 -4.03 -15.60 -1.99
CA LEU A 144 -3.15 -14.92 -2.95
C LEU A 144 -1.73 -14.89 -2.35
N ASP A 145 -0.92 -15.89 -2.70
CA ASP A 145 0.48 -16.01 -2.27
C ASP A 145 1.41 -15.96 -3.51
N SER A 146 2.32 -14.98 -3.55
CA SER A 146 3.23 -14.75 -4.67
C SER A 146 4.36 -15.77 -4.74
N MET A 147 4.53 -16.63 -3.74
CA MET A 147 5.61 -17.60 -3.67
C MET A 147 5.12 -19.06 -3.64
N ARG A 148 3.97 -19.33 -3.03
CA ARG A 148 3.47 -20.69 -2.76
C ARG A 148 2.02 -20.87 -3.22
N ASN A 149 1.51 -22.09 -3.12
CA ASN A 149 0.11 -22.48 -3.29
C ASN A 149 -0.31 -23.38 -2.11
N LEU A 150 -1.57 -23.79 -2.03
CA LEU A 150 -2.08 -24.62 -0.93
C LEU A 150 -1.53 -26.05 -0.90
N GLU A 151 -0.81 -26.51 -1.93
CA GLU A 151 -0.06 -27.76 -1.86
C GLU A 151 1.10 -27.67 -0.85
N ASN A 152 1.54 -26.45 -0.53
CA ASN A 152 2.48 -26.21 0.56
C ASN A 152 1.79 -26.41 1.92
N GLY A 153 2.11 -27.51 2.61
CA GLY A 153 1.50 -27.86 3.89
C GLY A 153 1.58 -26.78 4.98
N LYS A 154 2.69 -26.02 5.04
CA LYS A 154 2.84 -24.90 6.00
C LYS A 154 1.92 -23.72 5.67
N LEU A 155 1.70 -23.42 4.39
CA LEU A 155 0.73 -22.40 3.98
C LEU A 155 -0.69 -22.88 4.26
N ALA A 156 -1.02 -24.12 3.88
CA ALA A 156 -2.33 -24.70 4.12
C ALA A 156 -2.70 -24.72 5.61
N GLU A 157 -1.78 -25.13 6.48
CA GLU A 157 -1.99 -25.11 7.93
C GLU A 157 -2.25 -23.69 8.46
N CYS A 158 -1.44 -22.71 8.02
CA CYS A 158 -1.62 -21.31 8.39
C CYS A 158 -2.99 -20.76 7.94
N CYS A 159 -3.37 -21.02 6.68
CA CYS A 159 -4.67 -20.59 6.13
C CYS A 159 -5.83 -21.26 6.86
N ASN A 160 -5.75 -22.57 7.12
CA ASN A 160 -6.78 -23.30 7.87
C ASN A 160 -6.93 -22.72 9.29
N LYS A 161 -5.82 -22.43 9.98
CA LYS A 161 -5.85 -21.83 11.32
C LYS A 161 -6.57 -20.47 11.32
N ILE A 162 -6.16 -19.57 10.43
CA ILE A 162 -6.75 -18.23 10.33
C ILE A 162 -8.23 -18.32 9.95
N THR A 163 -8.57 -19.08 8.91
CA THR A 163 -9.96 -19.19 8.42
C THR A 163 -10.89 -19.86 9.41
N ASN A 164 -10.43 -20.86 10.17
CA ASN A 164 -11.22 -21.46 11.26
C ASN A 164 -11.48 -20.45 12.39
N ALA A 165 -10.50 -19.61 12.73
CA ALA A 165 -10.69 -18.53 13.69
C ALA A 165 -11.69 -17.49 13.15
N ILE A 166 -11.61 -17.12 11.87
CA ILE A 166 -12.59 -16.22 11.22
C ILE A 166 -14.00 -16.83 11.27
N LYS A 167 -14.18 -18.10 10.89
CA LYS A 167 -15.46 -18.81 10.97
C LYS A 167 -16.03 -18.79 12.39
N SER A 168 -15.18 -19.03 13.39
CA SER A 168 -15.59 -19.01 14.80
C SER A 168 -16.05 -17.61 15.25
N LEU A 169 -15.28 -16.57 14.91
CA LEU A 169 -15.66 -15.18 15.17
C LEU A 169 -16.93 -14.78 14.40
N TRP A 170 -17.12 -15.28 13.18
CA TRP A 170 -18.30 -15.00 12.37
C TRP A 170 -19.57 -15.53 13.02
N LYS A 171 -19.54 -16.73 13.60
CA LYS A 171 -20.68 -17.27 14.38
C LYS A 171 -21.04 -16.41 15.59
N ILE A 172 -20.03 -15.81 16.23
CA ILE A 172 -20.21 -14.98 17.43
C ILE A 172 -20.79 -13.61 17.08
N TYR A 173 -20.21 -12.93 16.10
CA TYR A 173 -20.54 -11.54 15.78
C TYR A 173 -21.61 -11.39 14.70
N TYR A 174 -21.82 -12.42 13.88
CA TYR A 174 -22.77 -12.41 12.76
C TYR A 174 -23.70 -13.65 12.78
N PRO A 175 -24.33 -14.02 13.91
CA PRO A 175 -25.12 -15.26 14.01
C PRO A 175 -26.29 -15.33 13.02
N ASP A 176 -26.95 -14.19 12.75
CA ASP A 176 -28.16 -14.11 11.90
C ASP A 176 -27.87 -13.55 10.50
N THR A 177 -26.61 -13.56 10.07
CA THR A 177 -26.27 -13.01 8.75
C THR A 177 -26.77 -13.88 7.60
N LYS A 178 -27.12 -13.24 6.48
CA LYS A 178 -27.49 -13.93 5.22
C LYS A 178 -26.28 -14.57 4.53
N ASN A 179 -25.08 -14.30 5.01
CA ASN A 179 -23.81 -14.80 4.47
C ASN A 179 -23.14 -15.78 5.47
N PRO A 180 -23.69 -16.98 5.73
CA PRO A 180 -23.02 -17.97 6.57
C PRO A 180 -21.76 -18.48 5.87
N ILE A 181 -20.63 -18.50 6.59
CA ILE A 181 -19.32 -18.82 6.00
C ILE A 181 -18.74 -20.17 6.45
N ASP A 182 -19.47 -20.93 7.27
CA ASP A 182 -18.97 -22.17 7.90
C ASP A 182 -18.49 -23.21 6.87
N LYS A 183 -19.25 -23.32 5.78
CA LYS A 183 -19.00 -24.27 4.69
C LYS A 183 -18.10 -23.71 3.59
N TYR A 184 -17.58 -22.49 3.74
CA TYR A 184 -16.72 -21.91 2.71
C TYR A 184 -15.40 -22.67 2.67
N GLU A 185 -15.03 -23.09 1.48
CA GLU A 185 -13.75 -23.74 1.19
C GLU A 185 -12.66 -22.69 1.01
N ILE A 186 -11.42 -23.13 1.00
CA ILE A 186 -10.24 -22.31 0.71
C ILE A 186 -9.73 -22.70 -0.67
N VAL A 187 -9.56 -21.72 -1.56
CA VAL A 187 -9.03 -21.94 -2.91
C VAL A 187 -7.81 -21.07 -3.18
N ASP A 188 -6.90 -21.57 -4.02
CA ASP A 188 -5.80 -20.77 -4.56
C ASP A 188 -6.30 -19.85 -5.66
N ILE A 189 -5.88 -18.58 -5.62
CA ILE A 189 -6.02 -17.67 -6.74
C ILE A 189 -4.68 -17.56 -7.44
N SER A 190 -4.66 -17.92 -8.72
CA SER A 190 -3.46 -17.82 -9.55
C SER A 190 -3.08 -16.35 -9.73
N ILE A 191 -1.92 -15.99 -9.15
CA ILE A 191 -1.33 -14.67 -9.27
C ILE A 191 0.11 -14.79 -9.81
N PRO A 192 0.66 -13.72 -10.42
CA PRO A 192 2.07 -13.71 -10.81
C PRO A 192 2.99 -14.07 -9.65
N LYS A 193 3.86 -15.05 -9.89
CA LYS A 193 4.82 -15.52 -8.89
C LYS A 193 6.03 -14.60 -8.87
N GLN A 194 6.55 -14.36 -7.66
CA GLN A 194 7.82 -13.70 -7.45
C GLN A 194 8.93 -14.75 -7.52
N THR A 195 10.08 -14.42 -8.11
CA THR A 195 11.33 -15.19 -7.91
C THR A 195 12.20 -14.58 -6.82
N ILE A 196 11.99 -13.31 -6.50
CA ILE A 196 12.73 -12.58 -5.47
C ILE A 196 11.96 -12.65 -4.14
N ASN A 197 12.60 -13.20 -3.10
CA ASN A 197 11.98 -13.40 -1.79
C ASN A 197 11.67 -12.10 -1.03
N HIS A 198 12.33 -10.99 -1.36
CA HIS A 198 12.19 -9.71 -0.65
C HIS A 198 10.92 -8.91 -1.01
N ASP A 199 10.23 -9.26 -2.10
CA ASP A 199 9.13 -8.46 -2.66
C ASP A 199 7.73 -8.89 -2.19
N CYS A 200 7.61 -9.94 -1.38
CA CYS A 200 6.31 -10.50 -0.96
C CYS A 200 5.38 -9.46 -0.31
N GLY A 201 5.92 -8.54 0.49
CA GLY A 201 5.14 -7.46 1.09
C GLY A 201 4.52 -6.52 0.05
N PHE A 202 5.27 -6.21 -1.02
CA PHE A 202 4.77 -5.38 -2.11
C PHE A 202 3.74 -6.12 -2.95
N HIS A 203 3.97 -7.41 -3.26
CA HIS A 203 2.95 -8.25 -3.90
C HIS A 203 1.65 -8.29 -3.08
N MET A 204 1.75 -8.49 -1.77
CA MET A 204 0.59 -8.48 -0.87
C MET A 204 -0.17 -7.15 -0.94
N LEU A 205 0.51 -6.01 -0.83
CA LEU A 205 -0.14 -4.70 -0.88
C LEU A 205 -0.76 -4.40 -2.25
N MET A 206 -0.11 -4.81 -3.33
CA MET A 206 -0.65 -4.64 -4.68
C MET A 206 -1.88 -5.54 -4.90
N ASN A 207 -1.86 -6.78 -4.40
CA ASN A 207 -3.03 -7.64 -4.44
C ASN A 207 -4.18 -7.05 -3.58
N ALA A 208 -3.89 -6.58 -2.38
CA ALA A 208 -4.88 -5.90 -1.54
C ALA A 208 -5.41 -4.62 -2.21
N GLU A 209 -4.57 -3.91 -2.96
CA GLU A 209 -4.98 -2.72 -3.70
C GLU A 209 -5.84 -3.06 -4.92
N TYR A 210 -5.51 -4.04 -5.73
CA TYR A 210 -6.14 -4.20 -7.05
C TYR A 210 -7.11 -5.37 -7.17
N TYR A 211 -7.05 -6.36 -6.27
CA TYR A 211 -7.96 -7.49 -6.34
C TYR A 211 -9.41 -7.07 -6.04
N ASP A 212 -10.33 -7.46 -6.92
CA ASP A 212 -11.76 -7.15 -6.86
C ASP A 212 -12.64 -8.42 -6.82
N GLY A 213 -12.03 -9.59 -6.57
CA GLY A 213 -12.68 -10.89 -6.59
C GLY A 213 -12.70 -11.56 -7.97
N CYS A 214 -12.21 -10.87 -9.01
CA CYS A 214 -12.18 -11.36 -10.38
C CYS A 214 -10.83 -11.09 -11.06
N THR A 215 -10.37 -9.85 -11.04
CA THR A 215 -9.18 -9.37 -11.75
C THR A 215 -7.96 -9.40 -10.86
N VAL A 216 -6.90 -10.06 -11.33
CA VAL A 216 -5.59 -10.07 -10.69
C VAL A 216 -4.68 -9.04 -11.34
N CYS A 217 -3.91 -8.31 -10.54
CA CYS A 217 -2.90 -7.40 -11.05
C CYS A 217 -1.76 -8.21 -11.68
N ASN A 218 -1.55 -8.06 -13.00
CA ASN A 218 -0.41 -8.69 -13.67
C ASN A 218 0.88 -7.91 -13.37
N ILE A 219 1.50 -8.25 -12.24
CA ILE A 219 2.75 -7.69 -11.75
C ILE A 219 3.92 -8.50 -12.31
N GLN A 220 4.85 -7.83 -12.97
CA GLN A 220 6.11 -8.45 -13.42
C GLN A 220 7.27 -8.01 -12.52
N GLU A 221 8.35 -8.78 -12.48
CA GLU A 221 9.50 -8.45 -11.63
C GLU A 221 10.14 -7.11 -11.98
N GLY A 222 10.21 -6.79 -13.28
CA GLY A 222 10.68 -5.49 -13.77
C GLY A 222 9.81 -4.30 -13.34
N ASP A 223 8.60 -4.56 -12.82
CA ASP A 223 7.74 -3.51 -12.27
C ASP A 223 8.06 -3.18 -10.82
N MET A 224 8.73 -4.06 -10.07
CA MET A 224 9.00 -3.86 -8.64
C MET A 224 9.71 -2.53 -8.32
N PRO A 225 10.76 -2.11 -9.05
CA PRO A 225 11.37 -0.81 -8.81
C PRO A 225 10.39 0.36 -8.97
N ARG A 226 9.43 0.26 -9.88
CA ARG A 226 8.42 1.30 -10.13
C ARG A 226 7.30 1.26 -9.09
N ILE A 227 6.88 0.06 -8.70
CA ILE A 227 5.88 -0.14 -7.64
C ILE A 227 6.38 0.43 -6.32
N ARG A 228 7.63 0.16 -5.94
CA ARG A 228 8.27 0.72 -4.74
C ARG A 228 8.21 2.25 -4.75
N LYS A 229 8.62 2.88 -5.86
CA LYS A 229 8.55 4.33 -6.05
C LYS A 229 7.14 4.90 -5.90
N ILE A 230 6.18 4.31 -6.61
CA ILE A 230 4.77 4.76 -6.60
C ILE A 230 4.18 4.64 -5.20
N LEU A 231 4.43 3.52 -4.52
CA LEU A 231 3.92 3.30 -3.17
C LEU A 231 4.55 4.25 -2.15
N THR A 232 5.88 4.44 -2.19
CA THR A 232 6.57 5.42 -1.33
C THR A 232 5.97 6.81 -1.47
N HIS A 233 5.85 7.30 -2.71
CA HIS A 233 5.23 8.60 -2.97
C HIS A 233 3.80 8.62 -2.42
N LYS A 234 2.99 7.63 -2.77
CA LYS A 234 1.58 7.55 -2.36
C LYS A 234 1.40 7.57 -0.84
N TRP A 235 2.30 6.99 -0.05
CA TRP A 235 2.22 7.01 1.40
C TRP A 235 2.68 8.35 1.99
N VAL A 236 3.81 8.87 1.50
CA VAL A 236 4.35 10.15 1.99
C VAL A 236 3.42 11.32 1.67
N THR A 237 2.81 11.33 0.48
CA THR A 237 1.91 12.40 0.03
C THR A 237 0.44 12.13 0.33
N TYR A 238 0.13 11.20 1.24
CA TYR A 238 -1.27 10.94 1.59
C TYR A 238 -1.82 12.12 2.41
N ASP A 239 -3.05 12.57 2.11
CA ASP A 239 -3.62 13.81 2.67
C ASP A 239 -3.70 13.83 4.20
N GLU A 240 -3.74 12.66 4.85
CA GLU A 240 -3.77 12.54 6.31
C GLU A 240 -2.37 12.40 6.94
N ASN A 241 -1.29 12.59 6.15
CA ASN A 241 0.06 12.64 6.68
C ASN A 241 0.31 13.97 7.40
N ASP A 242 0.32 13.95 8.74
CA ASP A 242 0.54 15.13 9.59
C ASP A 242 2.04 15.41 9.80
N THR A 243 2.82 15.38 8.72
CA THR A 243 4.27 15.64 8.77
C THR A 243 4.64 16.55 7.62
N ASP A 244 5.51 17.53 7.85
CA ASP A 244 6.11 18.34 6.78
C ASP A 244 7.20 17.54 6.05
N TRP A 245 6.74 16.55 5.29
CA TRP A 245 7.62 15.63 4.60
C TRP A 245 8.42 16.31 3.48
N GLU A 246 7.93 17.42 2.92
CA GLU A 246 8.64 18.18 1.89
C GLU A 246 9.88 18.87 2.47
N GLU A 247 9.75 19.54 3.62
CA GLU A 247 10.86 20.14 4.33
C GLU A 247 11.85 19.05 4.79
N MET A 248 11.35 17.97 5.39
CA MET A 248 12.19 16.88 5.89
C MET A 248 13.02 16.18 4.78
N LEU A 249 12.46 16.08 3.58
CA LEU A 249 13.16 15.54 2.41
C LEU A 249 13.94 16.59 1.63
N ASN A 250 14.02 17.83 2.13
CA ASN A 250 14.68 18.96 1.49
C ASN A 250 14.21 19.20 0.05
N LEU A 251 12.90 19.05 -0.19
CA LEU A 251 12.29 19.16 -1.52
C LEU A 251 11.75 20.58 -1.80
N GLU A 252 11.45 21.36 -0.76
CA GLU A 252 10.93 22.73 -0.86
C GLU A 252 11.86 23.66 -1.66
N MET A 253 13.19 23.54 -1.46
CA MET A 253 14.17 24.39 -2.16
C MET A 253 14.20 24.15 -3.69
N THR A 254 13.75 22.99 -4.17
CA THR A 254 13.74 22.69 -5.62
C THR A 254 12.47 23.18 -6.31
N LEU A 255 11.33 23.19 -5.63
CA LEU A 255 10.04 23.61 -6.22
C LEU A 255 9.94 25.14 -6.30
N LYS A 256 10.33 25.86 -5.23
CA LYS A 256 10.43 27.34 -5.27
C LYS A 256 11.46 27.81 -6.31
N GLY A 257 12.56 27.09 -6.50
CA GLY A 257 13.54 27.35 -7.57
C GLY A 257 12.96 27.17 -8.99
N MET A 258 12.09 26.18 -9.21
CA MET A 258 11.40 26.00 -10.50
C MET A 258 10.36 27.09 -10.77
N TYR A 259 9.62 27.55 -9.76
CA TYR A 259 8.71 28.70 -9.88
C TYR A 259 9.47 30.02 -10.11
N ALA A 260 10.63 30.20 -9.48
CA ALA A 260 11.50 31.37 -9.72
C ALA A 260 12.07 31.36 -11.15
N VAL A 261 12.51 30.20 -11.65
CA VAL A 261 12.99 30.05 -13.03
C VAL A 261 11.86 30.22 -14.05
N SER A 262 10.64 29.73 -13.79
CA SER A 262 9.50 29.97 -14.68
C SER A 262 9.10 31.46 -14.70
N HIS A 263 9.15 32.15 -13.55
CA HIS A 263 8.95 33.59 -13.49
C HIS A 263 10.03 34.36 -14.24
N ILE A 264 11.31 33.96 -14.12
CA ILE A 264 12.42 34.60 -14.84
C ILE A 264 12.30 34.37 -16.35
N ILE A 265 12.00 33.15 -16.80
CA ILE A 265 11.81 32.82 -18.22
C ILE A 265 10.60 33.56 -18.81
N ASN A 266 9.48 33.63 -18.08
CA ASN A 266 8.31 34.43 -18.48
C ASN A 266 8.62 35.93 -18.50
N SER A 267 9.46 36.42 -17.59
CA SER A 267 9.88 37.82 -17.57
C SER A 267 10.81 38.15 -18.76
N ILE A 268 11.71 37.25 -19.13
CA ILE A 268 12.62 37.42 -20.28
C ILE A 268 11.84 37.37 -21.61
N SER A 269 10.85 36.49 -21.73
CA SER A 269 10.01 36.40 -22.94
C SER A 269 9.05 37.61 -23.11
N VAL A 270 8.58 38.21 -22.02
CA VAL A 270 7.84 39.48 -22.03
C VAL A 270 8.74 40.68 -22.39
N VAL A 271 10.01 40.68 -21.97
CA VAL A 271 10.97 41.74 -22.35
C VAL A 271 11.37 41.63 -23.82
N SER A 272 11.54 40.41 -24.35
CA SER A 272 11.87 40.17 -25.76
C SER A 272 10.75 40.59 -26.72
N THR A 273 9.49 40.41 -26.33
CA THR A 273 8.33 40.87 -27.13
C THR A 273 8.05 42.37 -27.01
N ARG A 274 8.47 43.03 -25.91
CA ARG A 274 8.35 44.50 -25.78
C ARG A 274 9.43 45.29 -26.50
N GLN A 275 10.59 44.71 -26.82
CA GLN A 275 11.64 45.41 -27.59
C GLN A 275 11.46 45.34 -29.12
N LEU A 276 10.56 44.51 -29.65
CA LEU A 276 10.30 44.45 -31.09
C LEU A 276 9.18 45.40 -31.58
N ASN A 277 8.46 46.08 -30.68
CA ASN A 277 7.34 46.98 -31.02
C ASN A 277 7.65 48.48 -30.88
N THR A 278 8.92 48.88 -30.93
CA THR A 278 9.33 50.31 -30.94
C THR A 278 10.18 50.64 -32.16
N PHE A 279 9.63 50.40 -33.36
CA PHE A 279 10.05 51.14 -34.55
C PHE A 279 8.91 52.09 -34.94
N PRO A 280 9.15 53.42 -35.03
CA PRO A 280 8.10 54.36 -35.39
C PRO A 280 7.70 54.18 -36.86
N GLN A 281 6.41 53.89 -37.11
CA GLN A 281 5.78 54.20 -38.38
C GLN A 281 5.53 55.71 -38.45
N SER A 282 6.45 56.45 -39.07
CA SER A 282 6.12 57.72 -39.76
C SER A 282 7.32 58.26 -40.53
N PHE A 283 7.38 57.97 -41.83
CA PHE A 283 7.86 58.93 -42.83
C PHE A 283 7.05 58.69 -44.11
N PHE A 284 6.05 59.55 -44.34
CA PHE A 284 5.45 59.75 -45.65
C PHE A 284 6.10 61.00 -46.28
N SER A 285 6.67 60.80 -47.47
CA SER A 285 6.71 61.69 -48.65
C SER A 285 6.99 63.19 -48.51
N ILE A 286 8.15 63.63 -49.03
CA ILE A 286 8.27 64.49 -50.24
C ILE A 286 9.43 63.94 -51.08
#